data_AF-A0A352B4P8-F1
#
_entry.id   AF-A0A352B4P8-F1
#
_cell.length_a   1.000
_cell.length_b   1.000
_cell.length_c   1.000
_cell.angle_alpha   90.00
_cell.angle_beta   90.00
_cell.angle_gamma   90.00
#
_symmetry.space_group_name_H-M   'P 1'
#
loop_
_entity.id
_entity.type
_entity.pdbx_description
1 polymer ?
#
loop_
_entity_poly.entity_id
_entity_poly.type
_entity_poly.pdbx_seq_one_letter_code
_entity_poly.pdbx_strand_id
1 'polypeptide(L)' 'MVLDQPVRKLCVRCHQAEQIYATAYHAQAKEQLDCTACHDPHGGDRRYFLKPPPAAGSPAA' A
#
# COMPACT_ATOMS: atom_id res chain seq x y z
N MET A 1 -10.90 11.15 11.05
CA MET A 1 -11.35 9.87 10.49
C MET A 1 -10.59 8.76 11.21
N VAL A 2 -11.28 7.98 12.05
CA VAL A 2 -10.64 6.88 12.80
C VAL A 2 -10.78 5.61 11.96
N LEU A 3 -9.68 4.90 11.73
CA LEU A 3 -9.69 3.57 11.12
C LEU A 3 -10.11 2.57 12.20
N ASP A 4 -11.26 1.92 12.04
CA ASP A 4 -11.83 0.95 12.97
C ASP A 4 -11.38 -0.50 12.69
N GLN A 5 -10.67 -0.72 11.57
CA GLN A 5 -10.15 -2.02 11.15
C GLN A 5 -8.69 -1.92 10.69
N PRO A 6 -7.93 -3.03 10.75
CA PRO A 6 -6.60 -3.11 10.15
C PRO A 6 -6.63 -2.75 8.67
N VAL A 7 -5.68 -1.94 8.21
CA VAL A 7 -5.59 -1.44 6.83
C VAL A 7 -5.73 -2.57 5.81
N ARG A 8 -5.00 -3.68 6.01
CA ARG A 8 -5.10 -4.88 5.16
C ARG A 8 -6.53 -5.39 4.98
N LYS A 9 -7.36 -5.37 6.04
CA LYS A 9 -8.74 -5.89 5.98
C LYS A 9 -9.61 -4.99 5.13
N LEU A 10 -9.38 -3.67 5.16
CA LEU A 10 -10.13 -2.72 4.35
C LEU A 10 -9.80 -2.89 2.86
N CYS A 11 -8.53 -3.03 2.50
CA CYS A 11 -8.09 -3.14 1.11
C CYS A 11 -8.63 -4.41 0.43
N VAL A 12 -8.60 -5.55 1.12
CA VAL A 12 -9.07 -6.83 0.55
C VAL A 12 -10.59 -6.99 0.49
N ARG A 13 -11.36 -5.97 0.91
CA ARG A 13 -12.82 -5.95 0.69
C ARG A 13 -13.18 -5.81 -0.78
N CYS A 14 -12.30 -5.17 -1.56
CA CYS A 14 -12.50 -4.94 -2.99
C CYS A 14 -11.37 -5.53 -3.83
N HIS A 15 -10.14 -5.58 -3.30
CA HIS A 15 -9.01 -6.15 -4.03
C HIS A 15 -8.81 -7.64 -3.72
N GLN A 16 -8.69 -8.45 -4.77
CA GLN A 16 -8.52 -9.89 -4.63
C GLN A 16 -7.13 -10.21 -4.08
N ALA A 17 -7.09 -10.80 -2.88
CA ALA A 17 -5.86 -11.05 -2.14
C ALA A 17 -4.89 -11.94 -2.93
N GLU A 18 -5.41 -12.98 -3.59
CA GLU A 18 -4.64 -13.94 -4.37
C GLU A 18 -3.87 -13.25 -5.50
N GLN A 19 -4.47 -12.25 -6.15
CA GLN A 19 -3.83 -11.49 -7.22
C GLN A 19 -2.76 -10.54 -6.68
N ILE A 20 -3.02 -9.89 -5.54
CA ILE A 20 -2.07 -8.97 -4.90
C ILE A 20 -0.82 -9.73 -4.45
N TYR A 21 -1.02 -10.83 -3.72
CA TYR A 21 0.07 -11.60 -3.12
C TYR A 21 0.83 -12.51 -4.11
N ALA A 22 0.43 -12.56 -5.38
CA ALA A 22 1.15 -13.32 -6.41
C ALA A 22 2.52 -12.73 -6.77
N THR A 23 2.79 -11.47 -6.40
CA THR A 23 4.08 -10.82 -6.68
C THR A 23 5.10 -11.06 -5.56
N ALA A 24 6.38 -11.17 -5.92
CA ALA A 24 7.48 -11.31 -4.95
C ALA A 24 7.52 -10.16 -3.92
N TYR A 25 7.22 -8.93 -4.34
CA TYR A 25 7.19 -7.75 -3.47
C TYR A 25 6.15 -7.91 -2.35
N HIS A 26 4.92 -8.30 -2.71
CA HIS A 26 3.87 -8.52 -1.73
C HIS A 26 4.11 -9.77 -0.87
N ALA A 27 4.75 -10.82 -1.41
CA ALA A 27 5.12 -12.00 -0.63
C ALA A 27 6.10 -11.65 0.52
N GLN A 28 7.06 -10.76 0.27
CA GLN A 28 8.01 -10.26 1.27
C GLN A 28 7.34 -9.31 2.28
N ALA A 29 6.35 -8.53 1.85
CA ALA A 29 5.69 -7.52 2.67
C ALA A 29 4.51 -8.04 3.53
N LYS A 30 3.92 -9.18 3.15
CA LYS A 30 2.63 -9.71 3.65
C LYS A 30 2.47 -9.75 5.17
N GLU A 31 3.56 -9.96 5.91
CA GLU A 31 3.54 -10.12 7.36
C GLU A 31 4.08 -8.92 8.13
N GLN A 32 4.79 -8.01 7.46
CA GLN A 32 5.59 -6.98 8.11
C GLN A 32 5.11 -5.55 7.84
N LEU A 33 4.37 -5.34 6.75
CA LEU A 33 3.98 -4.00 6.30
C LEU A 33 2.49 -3.95 5.93
N ASP A 34 1.83 -2.84 6.28
CA ASP A 34 0.51 -2.51 5.75
C ASP A 34 0.62 -1.98 4.32
N CYS A 35 -0.47 -2.09 3.56
CA CYS A 35 -0.55 -1.65 2.16
C CYS A 35 -0.10 -0.19 1.97
N THR A 36 -0.39 0.66 2.97
CA THR A 36 -0.06 2.09 2.98
C THR A 36 1.42 2.39 3.21
N ALA A 37 2.26 1.39 3.49
CA ALA A 37 3.70 1.57 3.53
C ALA A 37 4.26 1.94 2.15
N CYS A 38 3.70 1.34 1.10
CA CYS A 38 4.13 1.55 -0.28
C CYS A 38 3.06 2.24 -1.15
N HIS A 39 1.76 2.03 -0.89
CA HIS A 39 0.68 2.57 -1.72
C HIS A 39 0.01 3.79 -1.07
N ASP A 40 -0.41 4.76 -1.87
CA ASP A 40 -1.26 5.88 -1.45
C ASP A 40 -2.74 5.57 -1.74
N PRO A 41 -3.60 5.43 -0.71
CA PRO A 41 -5.02 5.14 -0.90
C PRO A 41 -5.82 6.32 -1.47
N HIS A 42 -5.24 7.54 -1.47
CA HIS A 42 -5.84 8.72 -2.08
C HIS A 42 -5.38 8.95 -3.53
N GLY A 43 -4.55 8.05 -4.07
CA GLY A 43 -4.07 8.09 -5.45
C GLY A 43 -2.71 8.76 -5.62
N GLY A 44 -2.30 8.94 -6.87
CA GLY A 44 -1.04 9.59 -7.25
C GLY A 44 -0.65 9.32 -8.70
N ASP A 45 0.44 9.93 -9.15
CA ASP A 45 0.85 9.88 -10.56
C ASP A 45 1.68 8.64 -10.92
N ARG A 46 2.13 7.90 -9.90
CA ARG A 46 2.97 6.70 -10.08
C ARG A 46 2.09 5.48 -10.30
N ARG A 47 2.58 4.54 -11.11
CA ARG A 47 1.88 3.27 -11.34
C ARG A 47 1.58 2.59 -10.00
N TYR A 48 0.34 2.10 -9.86
CA TYR A 48 -0.18 1.50 -8.62
C TYR A 48 -0.20 2.45 -7.42
N PHE A 49 -0.13 3.76 -7.64
CA PHE A 49 -0.13 4.78 -6.58
C PHE A 49 1.00 4.58 -5.57
N LEU A 50 2.18 4.15 -6.05
CA LEU A 50 3.33 3.95 -5.18
C LEU A 50 3.87 5.26 -4.64
N LYS A 51 4.19 5.29 -3.35
CA LYS A 51 4.90 6.39 -2.71
C LYS A 51 6.33 6.51 -3.25
N PRO A 52 6.90 7.73 -3.28
CA PRO A 52 8.30 7.90 -3.65
C PRO A 52 9.21 7.16 -2.66
N PRO A 53 10.34 6.59 -3.13
CA PRO A 53 11.34 6.03 -2.23
C PRO A 53 11.87 7.13 -1.29
N PRO A 54 12.29 6.78 -0.06
CA PRO A 54 12.90 7.74 0.84
C PRO A 54 14.16 8.33 0.19
N ALA A 55 14.09 9.64 -0.08
CA ALA A 55 15.07 10.51 -0.75
C ALA A 55 15.27 10.33 -2.27
N ALA A 56 14.32 10.90 -3.02
CA ALA A 56 14.65 11.88 -4.08
C ALA A 56 13.58 12.97 -4.15
N GLY A 57 13.58 13.85 -3.13
CA GLY A 57 13.11 15.24 -3.22
C GLY A 57 11.61 15.53 -3.27
N SER A 58 10.95 15.58 -2.11
CA SER A 58 10.11 16.72 -1.67
C SER A 58 9.43 16.43 -0.34
N PRO A 59 9.16 17.47 0.49
CA PRO A 59 8.77 17.31 1.88
C PRO A 59 7.32 16.86 1.99
N ALA A 60 7.05 16.02 2.97
CA ALA A 60 5.70 15.74 3.43
C ALA A 60 5.08 17.06 3.91
N ALA A 61 3.96 17.44 3.29
CA ALA A 61 3.04 18.47 3.77
C ALA A 61 2.07 17.86 4.79
#